data_AF-A0A7W6EBQ4-F1
#
_entry.id   AF-A0A7W6EBQ4-F1
#
_cell.length_a   1.000
_cell.length_b   1.000
_cell.length_c   1.000
_cell.angle_alpha   90.00
_cell.angle_beta   90.00
_cell.angle_gamma   90.00
#
_symmetry.space_group_name_H-M   'P 1'
#
loop_
_entity.id
_entity.type
_entity.pdbx_description
1 polymer ?
#
loop_
_entity_poly.entity_id
_entity_poly.type
_entity_poly.pdbx_seq_one_letter_code
_entity_poly.pdbx_strand_id
1 'polypeptide(L)'
;MASCLPRPSWSETARPVAVVWILLALVLAFACYFATRQLADVAGAAAFFAEDGPVETLQAGLVGLAGLVFLLGFRRSGDAKAIFCLGMAVVMGLAMQREIPNCASAYYDEGVCLPATGKAVFVGLLFVGALICLAVKRPRLWSFFNPRNLLWAWPAGISLAMLLLAEVAEHRLAQDMEELLELAAYLHLLAFSVWTARLPARHSCLFACRA
;
A
#
# COMPACT_ATOMS: atom_id res chain seq x y z
N MET A 1 21.80 30.55 -6.92
CA MET A 1 21.73 29.09 -6.70
C MET A 1 20.91 28.85 -5.44
N ALA A 2 19.65 28.46 -5.57
CA ALA A 2 18.81 28.18 -4.40
C ALA A 2 19.28 26.87 -3.76
N SER A 3 19.90 26.95 -2.58
CA SER A 3 20.19 25.77 -1.78
C SER A 3 18.87 25.18 -1.30
N CYS A 4 18.34 24.19 -2.03
CA CYS A 4 17.24 23.39 -1.53
C CYS A 4 17.69 22.74 -0.23
N LEU A 5 17.04 23.10 0.88
CA LEU A 5 17.25 22.44 2.15
C LEU A 5 17.16 20.91 1.97
N PRO A 6 17.93 20.12 2.73
CA PRO A 6 17.85 18.67 2.69
C PRO A 6 16.40 18.21 2.84
N ARG A 7 15.94 17.27 1.99
CA ARG A 7 14.59 16.69 2.13
C ARG A 7 14.56 15.81 3.38
N PRO A 8 13.48 15.83 4.17
CA PRO A 8 13.46 15.15 5.45
C PRO A 8 13.48 13.63 5.31
N SER A 9 14.30 13.00 6.16
CA SER A 9 14.36 11.54 6.33
C SER A 9 13.55 11.10 7.57
N TRP A 10 13.53 9.81 7.88
CA TRP A 10 12.76 9.25 9.01
C TRP A 10 13.12 9.88 10.37
N SER A 11 14.41 10.13 10.60
CA SER A 11 14.93 10.73 11.84
C SER A 11 14.33 12.11 12.15
N GLU A 12 13.75 12.78 11.17
CA GLU A 12 13.16 14.12 11.28
C GLU A 12 11.63 14.08 11.33
N THR A 13 11.04 12.89 11.30
CA THR A 13 9.60 12.68 11.35
C THR A 13 9.17 12.03 12.66
N ALA A 14 7.98 12.39 13.13
CA ALA A 14 7.39 11.71 14.28
C ALA A 14 7.26 10.21 14.00
N ARG A 15 7.51 9.38 15.01
CA ARG A 15 7.32 7.93 14.90
C ARG A 15 5.83 7.60 14.83
N PRO A 16 5.45 6.52 14.13
CA PRO A 16 4.08 6.01 14.19
C PRO A 16 3.74 5.60 15.63
N VAL A 17 2.64 6.11 16.16
CA VAL A 17 2.20 5.84 17.54
C VAL A 17 1.52 4.47 17.59
N ALA A 18 2.05 3.54 18.39
CA ALA A 18 1.60 2.14 18.40
C ALA A 18 0.10 1.97 18.61
N VAL A 19 -0.45 2.63 19.64
CA VAL A 19 -1.89 2.53 19.96
C VAL A 19 -2.78 2.96 18.79
N VAL A 20 -2.37 3.97 17.99
CA VAL A 20 -3.17 4.46 16.86
C VAL A 20 -3.26 3.40 15.76
N TRP A 21 -2.13 2.82 15.37
CA TRP A 21 -2.08 1.84 14.27
C TRP A 21 -2.68 0.50 14.65
N ILE A 22 -2.44 0.04 15.89
CA ILE A 22 -3.06 -1.19 16.39
C ILE A 22 -4.58 -1.02 16.49
N LEU A 23 -5.07 0.08 17.05
CA LEU A 23 -6.52 0.33 17.11
C LEU A 23 -7.15 0.46 15.72
N LEU A 24 -6.47 1.13 14.78
CA LEU A 24 -6.96 1.21 13.40
C LEU A 24 -7.08 -0.18 12.77
N ALA A 25 -6.06 -1.02 12.91
CA ALA A 25 -6.10 -2.39 12.39
C ALA A 25 -7.21 -3.22 13.05
N LEU A 26 -7.37 -3.13 14.37
CA LEU A 26 -8.44 -3.80 15.09
C LEU A 26 -9.81 -3.31 14.62
N VAL A 27 -10.02 -2.00 14.50
CA VAL A 27 -11.29 -1.44 14.01
C VAL A 27 -11.60 -1.93 12.61
N LEU A 28 -10.63 -1.95 11.70
CA LEU A 28 -10.81 -2.45 10.33
C LEU A 28 -11.12 -3.96 10.32
N ALA A 29 -10.40 -4.76 11.11
CA ALA A 29 -10.63 -6.20 11.22
C ALA A 29 -12.00 -6.51 11.83
N PHE A 30 -12.40 -5.82 12.90
CA PHE A 30 -13.73 -5.96 13.50
C PHE A 30 -14.82 -5.51 12.54
N ALA A 31 -14.64 -4.39 11.83
CA ALA A 31 -15.61 -3.93 10.84
C ALA A 31 -15.80 -4.98 9.73
N CYS A 32 -14.73 -5.62 9.27
CA CYS A 32 -14.78 -6.70 8.29
C CYS A 32 -15.47 -7.95 8.83
N TYR A 33 -15.16 -8.35 10.07
CA TYR A 33 -15.85 -9.44 10.74
C TYR A 33 -17.36 -9.18 10.92
N PHE A 34 -17.76 -7.96 11.27
CA PHE A 34 -19.18 -7.62 11.34
C PHE A 34 -19.81 -7.56 9.95
N ALA A 35 -19.08 -7.05 8.95
CA ALA A 35 -19.54 -7.01 7.57
C ALA A 35 -19.81 -8.41 7.01
N THR A 36 -18.91 -9.39 7.17
CA THR A 36 -19.16 -10.79 6.75
C THR A 36 -20.46 -11.32 7.37
N ARG A 37 -20.65 -11.12 8.67
CA ARG A 37 -21.84 -11.60 9.39
C ARG A 37 -23.14 -10.94 8.93
N GLN A 38 -23.11 -9.67 8.53
CA GLN A 38 -24.29 -8.96 8.02
C GLN A 38 -24.55 -9.25 6.54
N LEU A 39 -23.50 -9.45 5.75
CA LEU A 39 -23.59 -9.69 4.31
C LEU A 39 -23.88 -11.16 3.98
N ALA A 40 -23.69 -12.10 4.91
CA ALA A 40 -23.93 -13.53 4.72
C ALA A 40 -25.34 -13.85 4.16
N ASP A 41 -26.35 -13.06 4.53
CA ASP A 41 -27.75 -13.27 4.11
C ASP A 41 -28.20 -12.30 2.99
N VAL A 42 -27.30 -11.42 2.50
CA VAL A 42 -27.62 -10.44 1.46
C VAL A 42 -27.50 -11.09 0.08
N ALA A 43 -28.57 -11.00 -0.71
CA ALA A 43 -28.58 -11.50 -2.08
C ALA A 43 -27.46 -10.85 -2.91
N GLY A 44 -26.62 -11.68 -3.55
CA GLY A 44 -25.50 -11.24 -4.36
C GLY A 44 -24.18 -11.03 -3.60
N ALA A 45 -24.15 -11.13 -2.26
CA ALA A 45 -22.90 -11.00 -1.50
C ALA A 45 -21.87 -12.08 -1.89
N ALA A 46 -22.31 -13.32 -2.05
CA ALA A 46 -21.42 -14.42 -2.46
C ALA A 46 -20.77 -14.17 -3.84
N ALA A 47 -21.49 -13.52 -4.78
CA ALA A 47 -20.93 -13.18 -6.09
C ALA A 47 -20.01 -11.96 -6.02
N PHE A 48 -20.27 -11.03 -5.09
CA PHE A 48 -19.42 -9.85 -4.89
C PHE A 48 -18.03 -10.22 -4.35
N PHE A 49 -17.98 -11.21 -3.44
CA PHE A 49 -16.77 -11.75 -2.81
C PHE A 49 -16.33 -13.10 -3.39
N ALA A 50 -16.75 -13.42 -4.61
CA ALA A 50 -16.20 -14.57 -5.34
C ALA A 50 -14.85 -14.19 -5.95
N GLU A 51 -14.08 -15.21 -6.32
CA GLU A 51 -12.79 -15.09 -7.02
C GLU A 51 -13.00 -14.35 -8.32
N ASP A 52 -12.09 -13.43 -8.66
CA ASP A 52 -12.21 -12.51 -9.79
C ASP A 52 -13.47 -11.60 -9.69
N GLY A 53 -14.01 -11.43 -8.47
CA GLY A 53 -15.25 -10.70 -8.20
C GLY A 53 -15.10 -9.17 -8.17
N PRO A 54 -16.21 -8.41 -8.11
CA PRO A 54 -16.18 -6.95 -8.06
C PRO A 54 -15.37 -6.35 -6.89
N VAL A 55 -15.21 -7.08 -5.78
CA VAL A 55 -14.40 -6.62 -4.64
C VAL A 55 -12.93 -6.44 -5.00
N GLU A 56 -12.37 -7.31 -5.85
CA GLU A 56 -10.97 -7.24 -6.27
C GLU A 56 -10.69 -5.95 -7.06
N THR A 57 -11.64 -5.51 -7.89
CA THR A 57 -11.51 -4.23 -8.61
C THR A 57 -11.41 -3.05 -7.64
N LEU A 58 -12.19 -3.08 -6.54
CA LEU A 58 -12.10 -2.07 -5.49
C LEU A 58 -10.76 -2.14 -4.76
N GLN A 59 -10.31 -3.35 -4.41
CA GLN A 59 -9.01 -3.58 -3.77
C GLN A 59 -7.87 -3.10 -4.67
N ALA A 60 -7.86 -3.45 -5.96
CA ALA A 60 -6.92 -2.98 -6.97
C ALA A 60 -6.84 -1.45 -7.02
N GLY A 61 -8.01 -0.78 -6.99
CA GLY A 61 -8.09 0.68 -6.92
C GLY A 61 -7.49 1.27 -5.65
N LEU A 62 -7.74 0.64 -4.49
CA LEU A 62 -7.21 1.07 -3.20
C LEU A 62 -5.70 0.90 -3.10
N VAL A 63 -5.15 -0.24 -3.53
CA VAL A 63 -3.69 -0.46 -3.53
C VAL A 63 -3.00 0.42 -4.56
N GLY A 64 -3.60 0.63 -5.74
CA GLY A 64 -3.14 1.59 -6.73
C GLY A 64 -3.05 3.01 -6.15
N LEU A 65 -4.10 3.46 -5.46
CA LEU A 65 -4.11 4.75 -4.77
C LEU A 65 -3.04 4.82 -3.67
N ALA A 66 -2.89 3.79 -2.85
CA ALA A 66 -1.85 3.73 -1.82
C ALA A 66 -0.44 3.82 -2.45
N GLY A 67 -0.21 3.14 -3.56
CA GLY A 67 1.02 3.21 -4.34
C GLY A 67 1.32 4.63 -4.83
N LEU A 68 0.32 5.33 -5.39
CA LEU A 68 0.46 6.74 -5.81
C LEU A 68 0.80 7.67 -4.63
N VAL A 69 0.16 7.46 -3.48
CA VAL A 69 0.44 8.26 -2.26
C VAL A 69 1.84 7.97 -1.73
N PHE A 70 2.31 6.71 -1.78
CA PHE A 70 3.70 6.38 -1.48
C PHE A 70 4.67 7.05 -2.47
N LEU A 71 4.38 7.10 -3.77
CA LEU A 71 5.19 7.84 -4.74
C LEU A 71 5.23 9.35 -4.44
N LEU A 72 4.13 9.93 -3.98
CA LEU A 72 4.12 11.31 -3.48
C LEU A 72 5.04 11.45 -2.25
N GLY A 73 4.99 10.49 -1.33
CA GLY A 73 5.92 10.39 -0.20
C GLY A 73 7.38 10.28 -0.63
N PHE A 74 7.68 9.44 -1.63
CA PHE A 74 9.01 9.32 -2.24
C PHE A 74 9.46 10.67 -2.76
N ARG A 75 8.65 11.37 -3.57
CA ARG A 75 8.99 12.69 -4.12
C ARG A 75 9.35 13.69 -3.02
N ARG A 76 8.63 13.68 -1.90
CA ARG A 76 8.78 14.68 -0.81
C ARG A 76 9.88 14.38 0.22
N SER A 77 10.34 13.14 0.31
CA SER A 77 11.24 12.70 1.39
C SER A 77 12.71 12.56 0.95
N GLY A 78 13.63 12.42 1.89
CA GLY A 78 15.05 12.10 1.66
C GLY A 78 15.38 10.64 2.01
N ASP A 79 16.51 10.15 1.49
CA ASP A 79 17.21 8.94 1.93
C ASP A 79 16.31 7.74 2.26
N ALA A 80 16.37 7.20 3.49
CA ALA A 80 15.68 5.99 3.93
C ALA A 80 14.17 6.06 3.75
N LYS A 81 13.56 7.22 4.02
CA LYS A 81 12.11 7.42 3.82
C LYS A 81 11.74 7.41 2.35
N ALA A 82 12.57 8.01 1.49
CA ALA A 82 12.37 7.92 0.06
C ALA A 82 12.45 6.45 -0.42
N ILE A 83 13.49 5.72 -0.03
CA ILE A 83 13.67 4.31 -0.42
C ILE A 83 12.48 3.46 0.04
N PHE A 84 12.04 3.62 1.29
CA PHE A 84 10.85 2.93 1.80
C PHE A 84 9.61 3.22 0.96
N CYS A 85 9.31 4.50 0.73
CA CYS A 85 8.16 4.90 -0.07
C CYS A 85 8.19 4.33 -1.48
N LEU A 86 9.36 4.35 -2.14
CA LEU A 86 9.48 3.78 -3.48
C LEU A 86 9.30 2.26 -3.47
N GLY A 87 9.92 1.58 -2.50
CA GLY A 87 9.76 0.13 -2.32
C GLY A 87 8.31 -0.25 -2.08
N MET A 88 7.62 0.45 -1.17
CA MET A 88 6.19 0.25 -0.94
C MET A 88 5.35 0.56 -2.16
N ALA A 89 5.66 1.59 -2.94
CA ALA A 89 4.96 1.86 -4.20
C ALA A 89 5.10 0.70 -5.21
N VAL A 90 6.29 0.08 -5.29
CA VAL A 90 6.49 -1.13 -6.10
C VAL A 90 5.68 -2.30 -5.54
N VAL A 91 5.73 -2.55 -4.23
CA VAL A 91 4.92 -3.62 -3.61
C VAL A 91 3.43 -3.40 -3.86
N MET A 92 2.93 -2.16 -3.76
CA MET A 92 1.53 -1.84 -4.04
C MET A 92 1.16 -2.02 -5.52
N GLY A 93 2.09 -1.74 -6.43
CA GLY A 93 1.92 -2.04 -7.86
C GLY A 93 1.82 -3.55 -8.11
N LEU A 94 2.67 -4.36 -7.45
CA LEU A 94 2.59 -5.81 -7.55
C LEU A 94 1.29 -6.37 -6.95
N ALA A 95 0.85 -5.83 -5.80
CA ALA A 95 -0.45 -6.16 -5.21
C ALA A 95 -1.60 -5.77 -6.16
N MET A 96 -1.56 -4.58 -6.77
CA MET A 96 -2.56 -4.17 -7.76
C MET A 96 -2.66 -5.15 -8.93
N GLN A 97 -1.55 -5.71 -9.37
CA GLN A 97 -1.54 -6.71 -10.43
C GLN A 97 -2.05 -8.09 -9.98
N ARG A 98 -1.90 -8.43 -8.70
CA ARG A 98 -2.55 -9.61 -8.10
C ARG A 98 -4.06 -9.44 -8.24
N GLU A 99 -4.61 -8.32 -7.76
CA GLU A 99 -6.07 -8.03 -7.74
C GLU A 99 -6.70 -7.72 -9.11
N ILE A 100 -5.94 -7.70 -10.19
CA ILE A 100 -6.53 -7.56 -11.53
C ILE A 100 -6.63 -8.97 -12.12
N PRO A 101 -7.82 -9.47 -12.44
CA PRO A 101 -7.99 -10.83 -12.95
C PRO A 101 -7.23 -11.05 -14.27
N ASN A 102 -6.82 -12.29 -14.52
CA ASN A 102 -6.28 -12.67 -15.83
C ASN A 102 -7.44 -12.82 -16.82
N CYS A 103 -7.35 -12.18 -17.99
CA CYS A 103 -8.39 -12.29 -19.02
C CYS A 103 -8.64 -13.72 -19.53
N ALA A 104 -7.73 -14.66 -19.25
CA ALA A 104 -7.88 -16.08 -19.57
C ALA A 104 -8.19 -16.95 -18.33
N SER A 105 -8.50 -16.34 -17.18
CA SER A 105 -8.95 -17.06 -15.97
C SER A 105 -10.25 -17.79 -16.25
N ALA A 106 -10.43 -18.97 -15.66
CA ALA A 106 -11.68 -19.70 -15.71
C ALA A 106 -12.77 -19.09 -14.80
N TYR A 107 -12.37 -18.19 -13.90
CA TYR A 107 -13.25 -17.51 -12.95
C TYR A 107 -13.60 -16.09 -13.37
N TYR A 108 -12.97 -15.57 -14.43
CA TYR A 108 -13.28 -14.24 -14.97
C TYR A 108 -14.52 -14.27 -15.86
N ASP A 109 -15.59 -13.63 -15.40
CA ASP A 109 -16.84 -13.47 -16.16
C ASP A 109 -16.92 -12.11 -16.87
N GLU A 110 -16.61 -11.00 -16.18
CA GLU A 110 -16.70 -9.63 -16.71
C GLU A 110 -15.84 -8.61 -15.94
N GLY A 111 -15.65 -7.40 -16.49
CA GLY A 111 -14.95 -6.30 -15.81
C GLY A 111 -13.53 -6.02 -16.33
N VAL A 112 -12.66 -5.42 -15.50
CA VAL A 112 -11.30 -5.07 -15.90
C VAL A 112 -10.39 -6.28 -15.71
N CYS A 113 -9.82 -6.79 -16.80
CA CYS A 113 -8.81 -7.86 -16.76
C CYS A 113 -7.52 -7.43 -17.44
N LEU A 114 -6.44 -8.16 -17.19
CA LEU A 114 -5.16 -7.98 -17.87
C LEU A 114 -4.63 -9.33 -18.40
N PRO A 115 -4.26 -9.45 -19.69
CA PRO A 115 -3.69 -10.69 -20.19
C PRO A 115 -2.32 -10.96 -19.54
N ALA A 116 -1.90 -12.22 -19.49
CA ALA A 116 -0.63 -12.63 -18.86
C ALA A 116 0.59 -11.83 -19.37
N THR A 117 0.63 -11.53 -20.67
CA THR A 117 1.67 -10.68 -21.28
C THR A 117 1.59 -9.24 -20.79
N GLY A 118 0.39 -8.69 -20.62
CA GLY A 118 0.16 -7.37 -20.05
C GLY A 118 0.61 -7.29 -18.59
N LYS A 119 0.29 -8.31 -17.78
CA LYS A 119 0.77 -8.47 -16.39
C LYS A 119 2.31 -8.43 -16.34
N ALA A 120 2.99 -9.21 -17.19
CA ALA A 120 4.45 -9.22 -17.26
C ALA A 120 5.06 -7.87 -17.68
N VAL A 121 4.48 -7.22 -18.70
CA VAL A 121 4.92 -5.88 -19.13
C VAL A 121 4.75 -4.85 -18.02
N PHE A 122 3.63 -4.90 -17.29
CA PHE A 122 3.37 -4.03 -16.15
C PHE A 122 4.45 -4.17 -15.07
N VAL A 123 4.80 -5.40 -14.67
CA VAL A 123 5.93 -5.65 -13.72
C VAL A 123 7.22 -5.04 -14.24
N GLY A 124 7.55 -5.27 -15.50
CA GLY A 124 8.77 -4.76 -16.12
C GLY A 124 8.85 -3.23 -16.06
N LEU A 125 7.77 -2.56 -16.45
CA LEU A 125 7.68 -1.09 -16.41
C LEU A 125 7.74 -0.55 -14.97
N LEU A 126 7.14 -1.24 -14.01
CA LEU A 126 7.17 -0.87 -12.60
C LEU A 126 8.60 -0.86 -12.05
N PHE A 127 9.37 -1.93 -12.29
CA PHE A 127 10.77 -2.01 -11.85
C PHE A 127 11.67 -1.03 -12.60
N VAL A 128 11.52 -0.88 -13.93
CA VAL A 128 12.27 0.11 -14.72
C VAL A 128 11.99 1.52 -14.20
N GLY A 129 10.73 1.87 -13.95
CA GLY A 129 10.34 3.15 -13.37
C GLY A 129 10.96 3.38 -11.99
N ALA A 130 10.98 2.36 -11.12
CA ALA A 130 11.63 2.44 -9.82
C ALA A 130 13.14 2.68 -9.94
N LEU A 131 13.83 1.99 -10.85
CA LEU A 131 15.25 2.20 -11.12
C LEU A 131 15.55 3.61 -11.62
N ILE A 132 14.74 4.14 -12.54
CA ILE A 132 14.85 5.52 -13.03
C ILE A 132 14.67 6.51 -11.85
N CYS A 133 13.65 6.30 -11.01
CA CYS A 133 13.43 7.11 -9.81
C CYS A 133 14.66 7.12 -8.88
N LEU A 134 15.28 5.96 -8.64
CA LEU A 134 16.50 5.85 -7.83
C LEU A 134 17.69 6.55 -8.51
N ALA A 135 17.88 6.38 -9.82
CA ALA A 135 18.97 6.98 -10.57
C ALA A 135 18.91 8.52 -10.61
N VAL A 136 17.70 9.06 -10.72
CA VAL A 136 17.44 10.51 -10.73
C VAL A 136 17.59 11.11 -9.32
N LYS A 137 17.01 10.47 -8.30
CA LYS A 137 17.01 11.03 -6.94
C LYS A 137 18.28 10.74 -6.14
N ARG A 138 18.94 9.62 -6.41
CA ARG A 138 20.17 9.15 -5.75
C ARG A 138 20.11 9.15 -4.20
N PRO A 139 19.07 8.55 -3.58
CA PRO A 139 19.04 8.45 -2.11
C PRO A 139 20.17 7.55 -1.60
N ARG A 140 20.64 7.78 -0.37
CA ARG A 140 21.67 6.93 0.25
C ARG A 140 21.09 5.56 0.58
N LEU A 141 21.27 4.56 -0.28
CA LEU A 141 20.68 3.21 -0.15
C LEU A 141 20.92 2.57 1.23
N TRP A 142 22.15 2.66 1.72
CA TRP A 142 22.56 2.11 3.02
C TRP A 142 21.84 2.73 4.22
N SER A 143 21.28 3.93 4.06
CA SER A 143 20.51 4.55 5.14
C SER A 143 19.27 3.75 5.52
N PHE A 144 18.64 3.05 4.56
CA PHE A 144 17.43 2.27 4.81
C PHE A 144 17.67 1.09 5.77
N PHE A 145 18.82 0.42 5.65
CA PHE A 145 19.19 -0.74 6.47
C PHE A 145 19.59 -0.39 7.91
N ASN A 146 19.61 0.89 8.29
CA ASN A 146 19.81 1.25 9.68
C ASN A 146 18.61 0.75 10.51
N PRO A 147 18.82 -0.10 11.54
CA PRO A 147 17.73 -0.67 12.34
C PRO A 147 16.82 0.39 12.96
N ARG A 148 17.36 1.58 13.24
CA ARG A 148 16.56 2.71 13.74
C ARG A 148 15.46 3.07 12.74
N ASN A 149 15.76 3.12 11.45
CA ASN A 149 14.80 3.50 10.40
C ASN A 149 13.70 2.45 10.19
N LEU A 150 13.96 1.18 10.50
CA LEU A 150 12.95 0.12 10.45
C LEU A 150 11.82 0.32 11.46
N LEU A 151 12.06 1.07 12.55
CA LEU A 151 11.03 1.44 13.54
C LEU A 151 9.94 2.35 12.98
N TRP A 152 10.07 2.86 11.76
CA TRP A 152 9.00 3.60 11.08
C TRP A 152 8.16 2.72 10.15
N ALA A 153 8.66 1.54 9.77
CA ALA A 153 8.02 0.65 8.79
C ALA A 153 7.07 -0.38 9.44
N TRP A 154 7.12 -0.57 10.76
CA TRP A 154 6.35 -1.63 11.44
C TRP A 154 4.82 -1.61 11.20
N PRO A 155 4.13 -0.47 10.94
CA PRO A 155 2.70 -0.52 10.61
C PRO A 155 2.41 -1.30 9.32
N ALA A 156 3.34 -1.30 8.35
CA ALA A 156 3.20 -2.15 7.16
C ALA A 156 3.26 -3.66 7.53
N GLY A 157 3.97 -4.00 8.61
CA GLY A 157 3.99 -5.36 9.16
C GLY A 157 2.63 -5.82 9.71
N ILE A 158 1.78 -4.90 10.20
CA ILE A 158 0.41 -5.24 10.59
C ILE A 158 -0.41 -5.63 9.36
N SER A 159 -0.34 -4.84 8.29
CA SER A 159 -1.02 -5.17 7.03
C SER A 159 -0.54 -6.50 6.46
N LEU A 160 0.78 -6.77 6.51
CA LEU A 160 1.31 -8.07 6.12
C LEU A 160 0.71 -9.21 6.97
N ALA A 161 0.61 -9.03 8.29
CA ALA A 161 -0.02 -10.03 9.15
C ALA A 161 -1.50 -10.25 8.80
N MET A 162 -2.24 -9.20 8.43
CA MET A 162 -3.64 -9.32 7.98
C MET A 162 -3.74 -10.09 6.66
N LEU A 163 -2.86 -9.82 5.68
CA LEU A 163 -2.80 -10.58 4.42
C LEU A 163 -2.45 -12.05 4.66
N LEU A 164 -1.49 -12.35 5.54
CA LEU A 164 -1.17 -13.73 5.89
C LEU A 164 -2.35 -14.45 6.58
N LEU A 165 -3.17 -13.72 7.35
CA LEU A 165 -4.39 -14.27 7.93
C LEU A 165 -5.50 -14.47 6.88
N ALA A 166 -5.56 -13.61 5.85
CA ALA A 166 -6.46 -13.77 4.71
C ALA A 166 -6.15 -15.06 3.94
N GLU A 167 -4.89 -15.29 3.60
CA GLU A 167 -4.43 -16.54 2.95
C GLU A 167 -4.77 -17.79 3.80
N VAL A 168 -4.61 -17.70 5.13
CA VAL A 168 -5.00 -18.80 6.02
C VAL A 168 -6.52 -19.02 6.02
N ALA A 169 -7.32 -17.97 5.82
CA ALA A 169 -8.78 -18.05 5.70
C ALA A 169 -9.21 -18.72 4.39
N GLU A 170 -8.55 -18.39 3.27
CA GLU A 170 -8.73 -19.02 1.96
C GLU A 170 -8.57 -20.55 2.07
N HIS A 171 -7.48 -21.01 2.69
CA HIS A 171 -7.20 -22.43 2.92
C HIS A 171 -8.24 -23.13 3.82
N ARG A 172 -9.13 -22.38 4.48
CA ARG A 172 -10.25 -22.90 5.27
C ARG A 172 -11.60 -22.74 4.58
N LEU A 173 -11.62 -22.42 3.29
CA LEU A 173 -12.81 -22.22 2.46
C LEU A 173 -13.68 -21.05 2.94
N ALA A 174 -13.07 -20.02 3.54
CA ALA A 174 -13.74 -18.81 4.00
C ALA A 174 -13.38 -17.61 3.11
N GLN A 175 -13.81 -17.68 1.85
CA GLN A 175 -13.45 -16.74 0.79
C GLN A 175 -13.92 -15.30 1.08
N ASP A 176 -15.13 -15.13 1.60
CA ASP A 176 -15.64 -13.83 2.03
C ASP A 176 -14.76 -13.19 3.13
N MET A 177 -14.21 -14.02 4.02
CA MET A 177 -13.33 -13.57 5.09
C MET A 177 -11.93 -13.21 4.57
N GLU A 178 -11.40 -13.96 3.60
CA GLU A 178 -10.18 -13.62 2.88
C GLU A 178 -10.30 -12.23 2.25
N GLU A 179 -11.29 -12.04 1.36
CA GLU A 179 -11.50 -10.80 0.61
C GLU A 179 -11.63 -9.56 1.50
N LEU A 180 -12.34 -9.71 2.62
CA LEU A 180 -12.53 -8.62 3.57
C LEU A 180 -11.27 -8.36 4.41
N LEU A 181 -10.48 -9.38 4.75
CA LEU A 181 -9.19 -9.19 5.42
C LEU A 181 -8.17 -8.52 4.50
N GLU A 182 -8.15 -8.87 3.22
CA GLU A 182 -7.32 -8.20 2.21
C GLU A 182 -7.73 -6.73 2.05
N LEU A 183 -9.03 -6.47 1.89
CA LEU A 183 -9.58 -5.11 1.85
C LEU A 183 -9.19 -4.29 3.08
N ALA A 184 -9.28 -4.88 4.27
CA ALA A 184 -8.87 -4.25 5.52
C ALA A 184 -7.36 -3.93 5.55
N ALA A 185 -6.52 -4.88 5.09
CA ALA A 185 -5.08 -4.69 4.99
C ALA A 185 -4.73 -3.54 4.04
N TYR A 186 -5.44 -3.42 2.92
CA TYR A 186 -5.27 -2.36 1.93
C TYR A 186 -5.74 -0.99 2.41
N LEU A 187 -6.85 -0.91 3.14
CA LEU A 187 -7.28 0.32 3.81
C LEU A 187 -6.26 0.76 4.87
N HIS A 188 -5.71 -0.18 5.64
CA HIS A 188 -4.66 0.11 6.61
C HIS A 188 -3.38 0.63 5.93
N LEU A 189 -2.96 0.01 4.82
CA LEU A 189 -1.83 0.46 4.01
C LEU A 189 -2.07 1.84 3.39
N LEU A 190 -3.28 2.12 2.91
CA LEU A 190 -3.63 3.43 2.37
C LEU A 190 -3.52 4.51 3.47
N ALA A 191 -4.08 4.26 4.65
CA ALA A 191 -3.94 5.17 5.79
C ALA A 191 -2.45 5.40 6.15
N PHE A 192 -1.66 4.33 6.15
CA PHE A 192 -0.22 4.40 6.42
C PHE A 192 0.57 5.14 5.32
N SER A 193 0.19 4.98 4.05
CA SER A 193 0.77 5.73 2.94
C SER A 193 0.51 7.22 3.10
N VAL A 194 -0.72 7.61 3.46
CA VAL A 194 -1.12 9.00 3.69
C VAL A 194 -0.32 9.59 4.85
N TRP A 195 -0.21 8.86 5.96
CA TRP A 195 0.59 9.29 7.10
C TRP A 195 2.07 9.48 6.71
N THR A 196 2.62 8.52 5.96
CA THR A 196 4.01 8.56 5.49
C THR A 196 4.25 9.74 4.53
N ALA A 197 3.29 10.08 3.68
CA ALA A 197 3.38 11.19 2.73
C ALA A 197 3.33 12.58 3.38
N ARG A 198 2.93 12.69 4.65
CA ARG A 198 2.95 13.96 5.41
C ARG A 198 4.39 14.43 5.62
N LEU A 199 4.62 15.73 5.44
CA LEU A 199 5.87 16.39 5.79
C LEU A 199 5.90 16.70 7.31
N PRO A 200 7.07 16.68 7.95
CA PRO A 200 7.20 17.20 9.30
C PRO A 200 6.84 18.70 9.32
N ALA A 201 6.14 19.13 10.38
CA ALA A 201 5.69 20.51 10.59
C ALA A 201 6.84 21.56 10.61
N ARG A 202 8.09 21.12 10.72
CA ARG A 202 9.27 21.99 10.85
C ARG A 202 9.73 22.64 9.54
N HIS A 203 9.14 22.30 8.39
CA HIS A 203 9.46 22.94 7.10
C HIS A 203 8.55 24.14 6.74
N SER A 204 7.71 24.62 7.66
CA SER A 204 6.93 25.84 7.46
C SER A 204 7.78 27.13 7.42
N CYS A 205 9.09 27.06 7.66
CA CYS A 205 10.03 28.17 7.45
C CYS A 205 10.42 28.38 5.97
N LEU A 206 9.46 28.38 5.05
CA LEU A 206 9.72 28.62 3.61
C LEU A 206 9.10 29.92 3.05
N PHE A 207 8.55 30.78 3.91
CA PHE A 207 8.27 32.17 3.52
C PHE A 207 9.46 33.12 3.70
N ALA A 208 10.63 32.62 4.13
CA ALA A 208 11.83 33.44 4.37
C ALA A 208 12.89 33.38 3.24
N CYS A 209 12.55 32.85 2.06
CA CYS A 209 13.46 32.84 0.89
C CYS A 209 12.80 33.48 -0.34
N ARG A 210 12.32 34.71 -0.17
CA ARG A 210 12.19 35.68 -1.27
C ARG A 210 13.00 36.92 -0.90
N ALA A 211 14.23 36.97 -1.41
CA ALA A 211 15.01 38.19 -1.61
C ALA A 211 15.53 38.11 -3.05
#